data_AF-A0A7C3EDF3-F1
#
_entry.id   AF-A0A7C3EDF3-F1
#
_cell.length_a   1.000
_cell.length_b   1.000
_cell.length_c   1.000
_cell.angle_alpha   90.00
_cell.angle_beta   90.00
_cell.angle_gamma   90.00
#
_symmetry.space_group_name_H-M   'P 1'
#
loop_
_entity.id
_entity.type
_entity.pdbx_description
1 polymer ?
#
loop_
_entity_poly.entity_id
_entity_poly.type
_entity_poly.pdbx_seq_one_letter_code
_entity_poly.pdbx_strand_id
1 'polypeptide(L)'
;MWWRSVALGVLLGALVETVAWLFRLWEFRRRIFVLVAVVGMYGLVMGSLATLTPRAGWLRVFTVAVLVGLVAELWNLQFGQWWRFPDGQPDNGRRRAAMVLLLAVLWGIVPLAIAEAHIGFQRWWQGPVSPLERVQQKEQALRQRREILLRRLDDVDARLRATERQRRRLERRQGSAPTEQRTTEETR
;
A
#
# COMPACT_ATOMS: atom_id res chain seq x y z
N MET A 1 -7.02 11.24 -12.70
CA MET A 1 -6.92 9.89 -12.10
C MET A 1 -8.20 9.49 -11.38
N TRP A 2 -8.74 10.35 -10.50
CA TRP A 2 -9.97 10.10 -9.74
C TRP A 2 -11.19 9.62 -10.57
N TRP A 3 -11.50 10.28 -11.67
CA TRP A 3 -12.64 9.90 -12.53
C TRP A 3 -12.55 8.46 -13.07
N ARG A 4 -11.34 7.92 -13.27
CA ARG A 4 -11.15 6.53 -13.73
C ARG A 4 -11.53 5.53 -12.65
N SER A 5 -11.18 5.80 -11.39
CA SER A 5 -11.56 4.98 -10.25
C SER A 5 -13.06 5.04 -10.01
N VAL A 6 -13.68 6.22 -10.18
CA VAL A 6 -15.14 6.37 -10.13
C VAL A 6 -15.82 5.57 -11.25
N ALA A 7 -15.33 5.68 -12.50
CA ALA A 7 -15.88 4.92 -13.63
C ALA A 7 -15.73 3.40 -13.43
N LEU A 8 -14.57 2.93 -12.96
CA LEU A 8 -14.36 1.52 -12.61
C LEU A 8 -15.28 1.08 -11.47
N GLY A 9 -15.52 1.95 -10.48
CA GLY A 9 -16.50 1.72 -9.43
C GLY A 9 -17.91 1.56 -9.97
N VAL A 10 -18.37 2.45 -10.85
CA VAL A 10 -19.68 2.34 -11.52
C VAL A 10 -19.80 1.05 -12.32
N LEU A 11 -18.78 0.69 -13.10
CA LEU A 11 -18.76 -0.56 -13.88
C LEU A 11 -18.83 -1.79 -12.96
N LEU A 12 -18.05 -1.81 -11.89
CA LEU A 12 -18.07 -2.90 -10.91
C LEU A 12 -19.44 -2.99 -10.21
N GLY A 13 -20.01 -1.86 -9.80
CA GLY A 13 -21.34 -1.80 -9.20
C GLY A 13 -22.42 -2.33 -10.15
N ALA A 14 -22.39 -1.92 -11.42
CA ALA A 14 -23.32 -2.43 -12.43
C ALA A 14 -23.19 -3.95 -12.63
N LEU A 15 -21.95 -4.48 -12.63
CA LEU A 15 -21.71 -5.91 -12.72
C LEU A 15 -22.25 -6.65 -11.50
N VAL A 16 -21.97 -6.16 -10.29
CA VAL A 16 -22.45 -6.77 -9.04
C VAL A 16 -23.97 -6.77 -8.99
N GLU A 17 -24.63 -5.66 -9.35
CA GLU A 17 -26.09 -5.60 -9.40
C GLU A 17 -26.69 -6.53 -10.46
N THR A 18 -26.03 -6.67 -11.60
CA THR A 18 -26.48 -7.62 -12.65
C THR A 18 -26.40 -9.06 -12.16
N VAL A 19 -25.30 -9.42 -11.49
CA VAL A 19 -25.10 -10.75 -10.88
C VAL A 19 -26.11 -10.98 -9.76
N ALA A 20 -26.29 -10.00 -8.87
CA ALA A 20 -27.25 -10.08 -7.78
C ALA A 20 -28.68 -10.23 -8.29
N TRP A 21 -29.03 -9.54 -9.39
CA TRP A 21 -30.32 -9.70 -10.05
C TRP A 21 -30.48 -11.10 -10.66
N LEU A 22 -29.47 -11.60 -11.37
CA LEU A 22 -29.50 -12.91 -12.01
C LEU A 22 -29.67 -14.05 -11.00
N PHE A 23 -28.98 -13.97 -9.86
CA PHE A 23 -29.07 -14.96 -8.77
C PHE A 23 -30.19 -14.66 -7.77
N ARG A 24 -30.95 -13.57 -7.97
CA ARG A 24 -31.98 -13.09 -7.03
C ARG A 24 -31.43 -13.03 -5.60
N LEU A 25 -30.27 -12.39 -5.41
CA LEU A 25 -29.70 -12.21 -4.07
C LEU A 25 -30.45 -11.12 -3.28
N TRP A 26 -30.82 -10.03 -3.95
CA TRP A 26 -31.65 -8.98 -3.39
C TRP A 26 -32.48 -8.30 -4.47
N GLU A 27 -33.60 -7.70 -4.06
CA GLU A 27 -34.47 -6.93 -4.92
C GLU A 27 -34.62 -5.51 -4.39
N PHE A 28 -34.33 -4.51 -5.23
CA PHE A 28 -34.57 -3.12 -4.90
C PHE A 28 -36.05 -2.75 -5.04
N ARG A 29 -36.57 -2.01 -4.06
CA ARG A 29 -37.97 -1.56 -4.06
C ARG A 29 -38.25 -0.53 -5.17
N ARG A 30 -37.23 0.25 -5.56
CA ARG A 30 -37.31 1.25 -6.64
C ARG A 30 -36.03 1.23 -7.46
N ARG A 31 -36.16 1.36 -8.78
CA ARG A 31 -35.00 1.42 -9.71
C ARG A 31 -34.03 2.56 -9.40
N ILE A 32 -34.52 3.67 -8.83
CA ILE A 32 -33.65 4.80 -8.47
C ILE A 32 -32.62 4.42 -7.38
N PHE A 33 -32.95 3.49 -6.49
CA PHE A 33 -32.01 3.05 -5.46
C PHE A 33 -30.87 2.19 -6.04
N VAL A 34 -31.11 1.48 -7.14
CA VAL A 34 -30.04 0.81 -7.90
C VAL A 34 -29.06 1.86 -8.42
N LEU A 35 -29.56 2.95 -9.00
CA LEU A 35 -28.71 4.05 -9.48
C LEU A 35 -27.93 4.71 -8.34
N VAL A 36 -28.56 4.93 -7.18
CA VAL A 36 -27.88 5.47 -5.99
C VAL A 36 -26.79 4.52 -5.48
N ALA A 37 -27.05 3.22 -5.44
CA ALA A 37 -26.05 2.22 -5.05
C ALA A 37 -24.87 2.21 -6.04
N VAL A 38 -25.15 2.09 -7.35
CA VAL A 38 -24.12 1.97 -8.39
C VAL A 38 -23.33 3.27 -8.57
N VAL A 39 -24.00 4.41 -8.74
CA VAL A 39 -23.33 5.69 -9.00
C VAL A 39 -22.80 6.30 -7.71
N GLY A 40 -23.62 6.33 -6.65
CA GLY A 40 -23.28 6.93 -5.38
C GLY A 40 -22.29 6.09 -4.58
N MET A 41 -22.69 4.89 -4.18
CA MET A 41 -21.85 4.06 -3.30
C MET A 41 -20.67 3.42 -4.04
N TYR A 42 -20.91 2.65 -5.10
CA TYR A 42 -19.83 1.99 -5.83
C TYR A 42 -18.95 3.00 -6.58
N GLY A 43 -19.56 3.93 -7.31
CA GLY A 43 -18.84 4.94 -8.09
C GLY A 43 -18.16 5.99 -7.22
N LEU A 44 -18.94 6.90 -6.64
CA LEU A 44 -18.40 8.09 -5.98
C LEU A 44 -17.69 7.75 -4.67
N VAL A 45 -18.32 6.99 -3.77
CA VAL A 45 -17.75 6.71 -2.43
C VAL A 45 -16.60 5.71 -2.54
N MET A 46 -16.85 4.51 -3.04
CA MET A 46 -15.84 3.46 -3.11
C MET A 46 -14.76 3.75 -4.16
N GLY A 47 -15.12 4.34 -5.30
CA GLY A 47 -14.14 4.82 -6.28
C GLY A 47 -13.23 5.92 -5.74
N SER A 48 -13.74 6.83 -4.89
CA SER A 48 -12.90 7.83 -4.21
C SER A 48 -11.96 7.17 -3.20
N LEU A 49 -12.47 6.26 -2.38
CA LEU A 49 -11.66 5.52 -1.40
C LEU A 49 -10.54 4.74 -2.08
N ALA A 50 -10.81 4.13 -3.24
CA ALA A 50 -9.81 3.41 -4.02
C ALA A 50 -8.60 4.28 -4.44
N THR A 51 -8.80 5.59 -4.64
CA THR A 51 -7.69 6.51 -4.96
C THR A 51 -6.75 6.76 -3.78
N LEU A 52 -7.20 6.52 -2.55
CA LEU A 52 -6.42 6.69 -1.33
C LEU A 52 -5.58 5.46 -1.01
N THR A 53 -5.91 4.30 -1.60
CA THR A 53 -5.24 3.00 -1.39
C THR A 53 -3.71 3.06 -1.50
N PRO A 54 -3.11 3.73 -2.53
CA PRO A 54 -1.65 3.79 -2.66
C PRO A 54 -0.95 4.60 -1.56
N ARG A 55 -1.66 5.55 -0.91
CA ARG A 55 -1.09 6.46 0.09
C ARG A 55 -1.38 6.01 1.52
N ALA A 56 -2.60 5.54 1.78
CA ALA A 56 -3.06 5.16 3.11
C ALA A 56 -2.79 3.69 3.45
N GLY A 57 -2.52 2.85 2.44
CA GLY A 57 -2.37 1.41 2.59
C GLY A 57 -3.71 0.68 2.64
N TRP A 58 -3.68 -0.60 2.30
CA TRP A 58 -4.89 -1.42 2.08
C TRP A 58 -5.74 -1.58 3.33
N LEU A 59 -5.10 -1.83 4.48
CA LEU A 59 -5.82 -2.06 5.74
C LEU A 59 -6.66 -0.84 6.17
N ARG A 60 -6.11 0.37 6.05
CA ARG A 60 -6.84 1.59 6.43
C ARG A 60 -8.04 1.84 5.51
N VAL A 61 -7.85 1.70 4.20
CA VAL A 61 -8.94 1.88 3.23
C VAL A 61 -10.02 0.82 3.42
N PHE A 62 -9.63 -0.43 3.63
CA PHE A 62 -10.55 -1.52 3.96
C PHE A 62 -11.39 -1.18 5.18
N THR A 63 -10.77 -0.82 6.31
CA THR A 63 -11.49 -0.50 7.55
C THR A 63 -12.47 0.66 7.36
N VAL A 64 -12.05 1.73 6.69
CA VAL A 64 -12.93 2.89 6.41
C VAL A 64 -14.10 2.46 5.52
N ALA A 65 -13.86 1.67 4.49
CA ALA A 65 -14.90 1.18 3.58
C ALA A 65 -15.88 0.23 4.28
N VAL A 66 -15.40 -0.63 5.18
CA VAL A 66 -16.27 -1.47 6.03
C VAL A 66 -17.14 -0.61 6.92
N LEU A 67 -16.60 0.43 7.56
CA LEU A 67 -17.39 1.33 8.41
C LEU A 67 -18.45 2.09 7.60
N VAL A 68 -18.08 2.62 6.44
CA VAL A 68 -19.01 3.31 5.54
C VAL A 68 -20.10 2.37 5.04
N GLY A 69 -19.74 1.16 4.62
CA GLY A 69 -20.69 0.12 4.23
C GLY A 69 -21.62 -0.28 5.37
N LEU A 70 -21.08 -0.48 6.58
CA LEU A 70 -21.87 -0.79 7.77
C LEU A 70 -22.89 0.31 8.09
N VAL A 71 -22.48 1.58 8.06
CA VAL A 71 -23.39 2.71 8.28
C VAL A 71 -24.46 2.77 7.20
N ALA A 72 -24.11 2.56 5.93
CA ALA A 72 -25.06 2.54 4.82
C ALA A 72 -26.08 1.40 4.97
N GLU A 73 -25.65 0.20 5.35
CA GLU A 73 -26.54 -0.93 5.56
C GLU A 73 -27.43 -0.75 6.80
N LEU A 74 -26.90 -0.23 7.90
CA LEU A 74 -27.70 0.10 9.09
C LEU A 74 -28.76 1.16 8.78
N TRP A 75 -28.39 2.20 8.03
CA TRP A 75 -29.32 3.22 7.57
C TRP A 75 -30.40 2.62 6.67
N ASN A 76 -30.01 1.76 5.74
CA ASN A 76 -30.93 1.05 4.86
C ASN A 76 -31.91 0.18 5.67
N LEU A 77 -31.44 -0.52 6.70
CA LEU A 77 -32.30 -1.34 7.55
C LEU A 77 -33.29 -0.51 8.38
N GLN A 78 -32.84 0.61 8.93
CA GLN A 78 -33.63 1.36 9.90
C GLN A 78 -34.58 2.38 9.26
N PHE A 79 -34.20 2.95 8.11
CA PHE A 79 -34.94 4.02 7.46
C PHE A 79 -35.23 3.75 5.98
N GLY A 80 -34.23 3.24 5.25
CA GLY A 80 -34.28 3.23 3.79
C GLY A 80 -35.22 2.18 3.19
N GLN A 81 -35.15 0.95 3.69
CA GLN A 81 -35.76 -0.25 3.08
C GLN A 81 -35.56 -0.27 1.55
N TRP A 82 -34.36 0.10 1.09
CA TRP A 82 -34.03 0.27 -0.32
C TRP A 82 -34.07 -1.07 -1.05
N TRP A 83 -33.65 -2.14 -0.38
CA TRP A 83 -33.63 -3.49 -0.91
C TRP A 83 -34.10 -4.52 0.13
N ARG A 84 -34.56 -5.68 -0.35
CA ARG A 84 -35.01 -6.82 0.47
C ARG A 84 -34.53 -8.14 -0.11
N PHE A 85 -34.45 -9.17 0.73
CA PHE A 85 -34.23 -10.54 0.27
C PHE A 85 -35.50 -11.11 -0.36
N PRO A 86 -35.40 -11.91 -1.44
CA PRO A 86 -36.56 -12.44 -2.14
C PRO A 86 -37.32 -13.51 -1.33
N ASP A 87 -36.67 -14.20 -0.40
CA ASP A 87 -37.26 -15.35 0.31
C ASP A 87 -38.33 -14.98 1.34
N GLY A 88 -38.54 -13.70 1.62
CA GLY A 88 -39.59 -13.24 2.54
C GLY A 88 -39.52 -13.81 3.96
N GLN A 89 -38.42 -14.48 4.33
CA GLN A 89 -38.29 -15.15 5.62
C GLN A 89 -38.37 -14.13 6.76
N PRO A 90 -38.99 -14.49 7.89
CA PRO A 90 -39.17 -13.60 9.02
C PRO A 90 -37.81 -13.08 9.51
N ASP A 91 -37.76 -11.76 9.70
CA ASP A 91 -36.61 -10.95 10.13
C ASP A 91 -36.13 -11.37 11.53
N ASN A 92 -35.49 -12.54 11.65
CA ASN A 92 -34.77 -12.88 12.86
C ASN A 92 -33.55 -11.97 12.97
N GLY A 93 -33.56 -11.06 13.95
CA GLY A 93 -32.56 -10.00 14.09
C GLY A 93 -31.10 -10.48 14.07
N ARG A 94 -30.83 -11.72 14.53
CA ARG A 94 -29.49 -12.33 14.48
C ARG A 94 -29.02 -12.67 13.06
N ARG A 95 -29.87 -13.27 12.23
CA ARG A 95 -29.52 -13.59 10.82
C ARG A 95 -29.33 -12.31 10.02
N ARG A 96 -30.19 -11.33 10.27
CA ARG A 96 -30.11 -10.00 9.65
C ARG A 96 -28.81 -9.28 10.01
N ALA A 97 -28.44 -9.27 11.28
CA ALA A 97 -27.19 -8.68 11.75
C ALA A 97 -25.95 -9.37 11.14
N ALA A 98 -25.95 -10.71 11.07
CA ALA A 98 -24.86 -11.45 10.42
C ALA A 98 -24.73 -11.09 8.94
N MET A 99 -25.84 -10.90 8.24
CA MET A 99 -25.85 -10.52 6.83
C MET A 99 -25.36 -9.10 6.60
N VAL A 100 -25.76 -8.14 7.45
CA VAL A 100 -25.23 -6.77 7.43
C VAL A 100 -23.73 -6.76 7.66
N LEU A 101 -23.23 -7.54 8.61
CA LEU A 101 -21.80 -7.67 8.86
C LEU A 101 -21.07 -8.23 7.65
N LEU A 102 -21.62 -9.27 7.00
CA LEU A 102 -21.07 -9.83 5.77
C LEU A 102 -21.04 -8.80 4.64
N LEU A 103 -22.14 -8.07 4.42
CA LEU A 103 -22.22 -7.00 3.43
C LEU A 103 -21.22 -5.88 3.73
N ALA A 104 -21.09 -5.46 4.99
CA ALA A 104 -20.12 -4.45 5.40
C ALA A 104 -18.68 -4.89 5.12
N VAL A 105 -18.34 -6.15 5.41
CA VAL A 105 -17.02 -6.71 5.04
C VAL A 105 -16.83 -6.72 3.52
N LEU A 106 -17.87 -7.09 2.77
CA LEU A 106 -17.85 -7.10 1.31
C LEU A 106 -17.61 -5.69 0.74
N TRP A 107 -18.24 -4.67 1.33
CA TRP A 107 -18.00 -3.26 1.00
C TRP A 107 -16.54 -2.86 1.20
N GLY A 108 -15.86 -3.42 2.21
CA GLY A 108 -14.42 -3.24 2.41
C GLY A 108 -13.55 -3.72 1.24
N ILE A 109 -13.98 -4.77 0.55
CA ILE A 109 -13.25 -5.38 -0.57
C ILE A 109 -13.38 -4.53 -1.84
N VAL A 110 -14.52 -3.85 -2.03
CA VAL A 110 -14.82 -3.06 -3.25
C VAL A 110 -13.71 -2.05 -3.63
N PRO A 111 -13.28 -1.11 -2.77
CA PRO A 111 -12.26 -0.15 -3.13
C PRO A 111 -10.88 -0.80 -3.37
N LEU A 112 -10.60 -1.95 -2.75
CA LEU A 112 -9.39 -2.71 -3.02
C LEU A 112 -9.43 -3.33 -4.42
N ALA A 113 -10.56 -3.95 -4.77
CA ALA A 113 -10.77 -4.50 -6.11
C ALA A 113 -10.67 -3.42 -7.20
N ILE A 114 -11.24 -2.23 -6.96
CA ILE A 114 -11.12 -1.09 -7.88
C ILE A 114 -9.66 -0.65 -8.02
N ALA A 115 -8.91 -0.57 -6.91
CA ALA A 115 -7.51 -0.18 -6.93
C ALA A 115 -6.63 -1.19 -7.69
N GLU A 116 -6.82 -2.48 -7.45
CA GLU A 116 -6.12 -3.56 -8.16
C GLU A 116 -6.49 -3.59 -9.65
N ALA A 117 -7.78 -3.46 -9.98
CA ALA A 117 -8.24 -3.37 -11.36
C ALA A 117 -7.61 -2.16 -12.07
N HIS A 118 -7.45 -1.03 -11.38
CA HIS A 118 -6.78 0.13 -11.95
C HIS A 118 -5.30 -0.14 -12.25
N ILE A 119 -4.57 -0.79 -11.34
CA ILE A 119 -3.17 -1.16 -11.53
C ILE A 119 -3.03 -2.20 -12.66
N GLY A 120 -3.87 -3.22 -12.66
CA GLY A 120 -3.91 -4.26 -13.69
C GLY A 120 -4.21 -3.67 -15.06
N PHE A 121 -5.21 -2.78 -15.14
CA PHE A 121 -5.56 -2.08 -16.38
C PHE A 121 -4.42 -1.18 -16.86
N GLN A 122 -3.73 -0.46 -15.96
CA GLN A 122 -2.55 0.32 -16.34
C GLN A 122 -1.42 -0.57 -16.87
N ARG A 123 -1.13 -1.69 -16.21
CA ARG A 123 -0.11 -2.66 -16.69
C ARG A 123 -0.46 -3.25 -18.04
N TRP A 124 -1.74 -3.59 -18.25
CA TRP A 124 -2.22 -4.12 -19.51
C TRP A 124 -2.13 -3.07 -20.63
N TRP A 125 -2.56 -1.83 -20.34
CA TRP A 125 -2.55 -0.73 -21.31
C TRP A 125 -1.15 -0.24 -21.66
N GLN A 126 -0.21 -0.27 -20.72
CA GLN A 126 1.18 0.12 -20.97
C GLN A 126 1.95 -0.91 -21.83
N GLY A 127 1.35 -2.08 -22.10
CA GLY A 127 1.99 -3.15 -22.86
C GLY A 127 3.19 -3.77 -22.12
N PRO A 128 3.79 -4.84 -22.67
CA PRO A 128 5.03 -5.37 -22.14
C PRO A 128 6.11 -4.28 -22.21
N VAL A 129 6.67 -3.90 -21.05
CA VAL A 129 7.81 -2.97 -20.97
C VAL A 129 8.85 -3.38 -22.00
N SER A 130 9.19 -2.45 -22.88
CA SER A 130 10.05 -2.73 -24.03
C SER A 130 11.35 -3.37 -23.53
N PRO A 131 11.93 -4.35 -24.26
CA PRO A 131 13.20 -4.96 -23.85
C PRO A 131 14.29 -3.92 -23.60
N LEU A 132 14.23 -2.83 -24.35
CA LEU A 132 15.14 -1.69 -24.30
C LEU A 132 15.04 -0.92 -22.98
N GLU A 133 13.84 -0.62 -22.50
CA GLU A 133 13.63 0.02 -21.19
C GLU A 133 14.11 -0.86 -20.04
N ARG A 134 13.93 -2.20 -20.13
CA ARG A 134 14.47 -3.11 -19.10
C ARG A 134 15.98 -3.10 -19.06
N VAL A 135 16.64 -3.02 -20.22
CA VAL A 135 18.10 -2.91 -20.30
C VAL A 135 18.55 -1.56 -19.73
N GLN A 136 17.87 -0.46 -20.07
CA GLN A 136 18.17 0.86 -19.52
C GLN A 136 17.98 0.93 -18.00
N GLN A 137 16.91 0.34 -17.45
CA GLN A 137 16.69 0.27 -16.00
C GLN A 137 17.78 -0.56 -15.31
N LYS A 138 18.18 -1.69 -15.90
CA LYS A 138 19.30 -2.49 -15.39
C LYS A 138 20.61 -1.71 -15.43
N GLU A 139 20.86 -0.97 -16.50
CA GLU A 139 22.06 -0.15 -16.64
C GLU A 139 22.10 0.96 -15.58
N GLN A 140 20.98 1.65 -15.34
CA GLN A 140 20.88 2.67 -14.29
C GLN A 140 21.08 2.07 -12.89
N ALA A 141 20.48 0.92 -12.61
CA ALA A 141 20.67 0.22 -11.34
C ALA A 141 22.13 -0.22 -11.12
N LEU A 142 22.82 -0.66 -12.18
CA LEU A 142 24.25 -0.99 -12.13
C LEU A 142 25.12 0.26 -11.93
N ARG A 143 24.80 1.39 -12.57
CA ARG A 143 25.49 2.67 -12.35
C ARG A 143 25.36 3.14 -10.90
N GLN A 144 24.16 3.09 -10.31
CA GLN A 144 23.95 3.42 -8.90
C GLN A 144 24.74 2.50 -7.97
N ARG A 145 24.74 1.18 -8.22
CA ARG A 145 25.54 0.23 -7.44
C ARG A 145 27.04 0.53 -7.53
N ARG A 146 27.54 0.86 -8.72
CA ARG A 146 28.93 1.25 -8.92
C ARG A 146 29.29 2.49 -8.10
N GLU A 147 28.45 3.52 -8.11
CA GLU A 147 28.68 4.73 -7.30
C GLU A 147 28.71 4.45 -5.80
N ILE A 148 27.82 3.59 -5.30
CA ILE A 148 27.82 3.18 -3.89
C ILE A 148 29.11 2.43 -3.53
N LEU A 149 29.57 1.54 -4.41
CA LEU A 149 30.81 0.80 -4.18
C LEU A 149 32.05 1.70 -4.20
N LEU A 150 32.10 2.68 -5.11
CA LEU A 150 33.18 3.67 -5.15
C LEU A 150 33.22 4.49 -3.85
N ARG A 151 32.07 4.97 -3.38
CA ARG A 151 32.01 5.68 -2.08
C ARG A 151 32.48 4.82 -0.91
N ARG A 152 32.19 3.51 -0.93
CA ARG A 152 32.67 2.59 0.12
C ARG A 152 34.19 2.37 0.03
N LEU A 153 34.75 2.30 -1.18
CA LEU A 153 36.20 2.21 -1.36
C LEU A 153 36.90 3.46 -0.83
N ASP A 154 36.37 4.64 -1.13
CA ASP A 154 36.91 5.91 -0.63
C ASP A 154 36.91 5.97 0.91
N ASP A 155 35.84 5.48 1.56
CA ASP A 155 35.76 5.40 3.03
C ASP A 155 36.80 4.43 3.62
N VAL A 156 37.02 3.28 2.96
CA VAL A 156 38.05 2.31 3.38
C VAL A 156 39.45 2.91 3.24
N ASP A 157 39.74 3.59 2.13
CA ASP A 157 41.03 4.25 1.91
C ASP A 157 41.28 5.37 2.93
N ALA A 158 40.26 6.13 3.28
CA ALA A 158 40.35 7.15 4.32
C ALA A 158 40.71 6.54 5.69
N ARG A 159 40.11 5.41 6.05
CA ARG A 159 40.42 4.66 7.29
C ARG A 159 41.83 4.09 7.29
N LEU A 160 42.31 3.56 6.17
CA LEU A 160 43.68 3.08 6.02
C LEU A 160 44.69 4.22 6.27
N ARG A 161 44.51 5.37 5.61
CA ARG A 161 45.37 6.55 5.81
C ARG A 161 45.34 7.06 7.25
N ALA A 162 44.18 7.01 7.91
CA ALA A 162 44.07 7.39 9.33
C ALA A 162 44.89 6.46 10.23
N THR A 163 44.80 5.15 9.99
CA THR A 163 45.56 4.13 10.73
C THR A 163 47.07 4.29 10.52
N GLU A 164 47.52 4.55 9.28
CA GLU A 164 48.93 4.83 8.99
C GLU A 164 49.45 6.08 9.69
N ARG A 165 48.66 7.16 9.73
CA ARG A 165 49.01 8.38 10.48
C ARG A 165 49.14 8.09 11.96
N GLN A 166 48.25 7.28 12.53
CA GLN A 166 48.32 6.88 13.93
C GLN A 166 49.57 6.04 14.21
N ARG A 167 49.90 5.09 13.33
CA ARG A 167 51.13 4.30 13.43
C ARG A 167 52.39 5.18 13.42
N ARG A 168 52.51 6.11 12.47
CA ARG A 168 53.64 7.06 12.39
C ARG A 168 53.77 7.93 13.65
N ARG A 169 52.65 8.30 14.28
CA ARG A 169 52.66 9.05 15.55
C ARG A 169 53.18 8.20 16.71
N LEU A 170 52.81 6.92 16.76
CA LEU A 170 53.30 5.99 17.78
C LEU A 170 54.80 5.71 17.60
N GLU A 171 55.27 5.49 16.38
CA GLU A 171 56.70 5.29 16.07
C GLU A 171 57.54 6.52 16.47
N ARG A 172 57.06 7.74 16.20
CA ARG A 172 57.73 8.97 16.66
C ARG A 172 57.79 9.08 18.19
N ARG A 173 56.76 8.61 18.92
CA ARG A 173 56.76 8.62 20.38
C ARG A 173 57.74 7.60 20.97
N GLN A 174 57.83 6.41 20.37
CA GLN A 174 58.78 5.36 20.81
C GLN A 174 60.23 5.71 20.46
N GLY A 175 60.49 6.31 19.29
CA GLY A 175 61.83 6.77 18.90
C GLY A 175 62.33 8.01 19.66
N SER A 176 61.46 8.67 20.44
CA SER A 176 61.82 9.83 21.27
C SER A 176 61.93 9.50 22.77
N ALA A 177 61.84 8.21 23.15
CA ALA A 177 62.12 7.81 24.52
C ALA A 177 63.62 8.05 24.78
N PRO A 178 63.99 8.94 25.71
CA PRO A 178 65.39 9.12 26.06
C PRO A 178 65.87 7.80 26.65
N THR A 179 66.92 7.23 26.07
CA THR A 179 67.78 6.29 26.79
C THR A 179 68.45 7.09 27.91
N GLU A 180 67.73 7.36 29.00
CA GLU A 180 68.33 7.71 30.27
C GLU A 180 69.09 6.46 30.72
N GLN A 181 70.31 6.34 30.21
CA GLN A 181 71.38 5.56 30.82
C GLN A 181 71.51 6.08 32.24
N ARG A 182 70.89 5.36 33.16
CA ARG A 182 71.09 5.47 34.59
C ARG A 182 72.49 4.92 34.91
N THR A 183 73.52 5.67 34.53
CA THR A 183 74.83 5.61 35.17
C THR A 183 74.67 6.24 36.55
N THR A 184 74.13 5.48 37.51
CA THR A 184 74.52 5.67 38.91
C THR A 184 75.89 5.03 39.05
N GLU A 185 76.91 5.83 38.73
CA GLU A 185 78.27 5.62 39.17
C GLU A 185 78.28 5.45 40.68
N GLU A 186 78.85 4.32 41.10
CA GLU A 186 79.70 4.21 42.27
C GLU A 186 80.45 5.52 42.54
N THR A 187 80.18 6.20 43.65
CA THR A 187 81.25 6.73 44.50
C THR A 187 80.72 7.28 45.83
N ARG A 188 81.31 6.71 46.89
CA ARG A 188 81.39 7.14 48.30
C ARG A 188 80.24 6.75 49.23
#